data_AF-A0A085WC83-F1
#
_entry.id   AF-A0A085WC83-F1
#
_cell.length_a   1.000
_cell.length_b   1.000
_cell.length_c   1.000
_cell.angle_alpha   90.00
_cell.angle_beta   90.00
_cell.angle_gamma   90.00
#
_symmetry.space_group_name_H-M   'P 1'
#
loop_
_entity.id
_entity.type
_entity.pdbx_description
1 polymer ?
#
loop_
_entity_poly.entity_id
_entity_poly.type
_entity_poly.pdbx_seq_one_letter_code
_entity_poly.pdbx_strand_id
1 'polypeptide(L)'
;MLLLSLLLGTSSGAQSTSRRVAVLPFQALSGDVPGKVGPRLTQRLATEVRGVEGLELAEPPETEPPPDALAQAREAVKEAVSRRQKRDFAGAEASLGRALDAYATPAVAAALPSGSELADAHALRAAVRYSQGRDEEAARELSFALSLSPGRALPLAATSPLFSLTVERVRAELQQKPRGTVRFVSVPPGVPVALDGHPVESAPVRVVEVPPGLHLWRATLPSGEATGGVVEALSNKEVEVQVQPPGEGPGAVLAAALAGNRVDASAVDAATALGQTLRAELVIFGTVSRTDQGLAMDAFVHAPGSKTLRRVPRIALDTDLLDAGPPLRELSAAVASRGAQLGDAVTLPVAPSPRAAAAPRPSQVKYPLEDVPLSAPKPTAPPPARPPLAPRKPLVRP
;
A
#
# COMPACT_ATOMS: atom_id res chain seq x y z
N MET A 1 -68.81 53.87 5.91
CA MET A 1 -67.95 53.13 6.87
C MET A 1 -67.47 51.86 6.18
N LEU A 2 -66.39 51.97 5.39
CA LEU A 2 -65.79 50.89 4.60
C LEU A 2 -64.78 50.15 5.48
N LEU A 3 -64.93 48.83 5.62
CA LEU A 3 -63.98 47.94 6.30
C LEU A 3 -62.91 47.47 5.29
N LEU A 4 -61.66 47.84 5.55
CA LEU A 4 -60.47 47.43 4.79
C LEU A 4 -59.80 46.29 5.55
N SER A 5 -59.99 45.05 5.10
CA SER A 5 -59.32 43.86 5.66
C SER A 5 -57.97 43.64 4.97
N LEU A 6 -56.88 44.00 5.65
CA LEU A 6 -55.52 43.62 5.28
C LEU A 6 -55.31 42.13 5.57
N LEU A 7 -55.13 41.33 4.51
CA LEU A 7 -54.56 39.98 4.58
C LEU A 7 -53.03 40.11 4.54
N LEU A 8 -52.40 40.07 5.72
CA LEU A 8 -50.96 39.85 5.87
C LEU A 8 -50.67 38.36 5.64
N GLY A 9 -50.18 38.02 4.46
CA GLY A 9 -49.60 36.72 4.17
C GLY A 9 -48.32 36.53 4.97
N THR A 10 -48.32 35.59 5.91
CA THR A 10 -47.11 35.11 6.57
C THR A 10 -46.34 34.24 5.58
N SER A 11 -45.38 34.83 4.87
CA SER A 11 -44.33 34.07 4.19
C SER A 11 -43.50 33.35 5.26
N SER A 12 -43.84 32.08 5.52
CA SER A 12 -42.99 31.16 6.27
C SER A 12 -41.66 31.07 5.52
N GLY A 13 -40.62 31.72 6.05
CA GLY A 13 -39.27 31.57 5.57
C GLY A 13 -38.84 30.13 5.80
N ALA A 14 -38.97 29.30 4.77
CA ALA A 14 -38.35 27.99 4.74
C ALA A 14 -36.85 28.22 4.88
N GLN A 15 -36.30 27.97 6.07
CA GLN A 15 -34.87 27.76 6.23
C GLN A 15 -34.52 26.64 5.24
N SER A 16 -33.85 27.00 4.15
CA SER A 16 -33.25 26.06 3.22
C SER A 16 -32.22 25.27 4.01
N THR A 17 -32.63 24.16 4.60
CA THR A 17 -31.71 23.23 5.28
C THR A 17 -30.84 22.63 4.19
N SER A 18 -29.57 23.02 4.17
CA SER A 18 -28.58 22.43 3.29
C SER A 18 -28.49 20.93 3.55
N ARG A 19 -28.54 20.12 2.49
CA ARG A 19 -28.42 18.66 2.61
C ARG A 19 -26.96 18.28 2.76
N ARG A 20 -26.67 17.42 3.74
CA ARG A 20 -25.32 16.88 3.92
C ARG A 20 -25.02 15.76 2.92
N VAL A 21 -23.98 15.94 2.12
CA VAL A 21 -23.57 15.00 1.08
C VAL A 21 -22.13 14.56 1.32
N ALA A 22 -21.87 13.25 1.36
CA ALA A 22 -20.52 12.71 1.32
C ALA A 22 -20.17 12.24 -0.09
N VAL A 23 -19.00 12.63 -0.58
CA VAL A 23 -18.41 12.08 -1.80
C VAL A 23 -17.37 11.04 -1.39
N LEU A 24 -17.69 9.78 -1.61
CA LEU A 24 -16.79 8.66 -1.27
C LEU A 24 -15.80 8.41 -2.44
N PRO A 25 -14.67 7.74 -2.18
CA PRO A 25 -13.64 7.51 -3.19
C PRO A 25 -14.16 6.78 -4.43
N PHE A 26 -13.91 7.38 -5.60
CA PHE A 26 -14.13 6.73 -6.90
C PHE A 26 -12.99 5.75 -7.20
N GLN A 27 -13.34 4.55 -7.64
CA GLN A 27 -12.37 3.51 -7.97
C GLN A 27 -12.14 3.38 -9.47
N ALA A 28 -10.89 3.28 -9.90
CA ALA A 28 -10.58 2.92 -11.27
C ALA A 28 -10.83 1.42 -11.51
N LEU A 29 -11.54 1.07 -12.58
CA LEU A 29 -11.92 -0.32 -12.87
C LEU A 29 -10.86 -1.15 -13.58
N SER A 30 -9.86 -0.49 -14.15
CA SER A 30 -8.88 -1.12 -15.01
C SER A 30 -7.55 -0.41 -14.85
N GLY A 31 -6.45 -1.17 -14.93
CA GLY A 31 -5.10 -0.61 -14.82
C GLY A 31 -4.68 0.27 -16.01
N ASP A 32 -5.47 0.34 -17.07
CA ASP A 32 -5.28 1.31 -18.15
C ASP A 32 -5.79 2.72 -17.80
N VAL A 33 -6.56 2.85 -16.72
CA VAL A 33 -6.90 4.16 -16.13
C VAL A 33 -5.77 4.54 -15.17
N PRO A 34 -5.11 5.71 -15.36
CA PRO A 34 -4.07 6.16 -14.45
C PRO A 34 -4.62 6.26 -13.03
N GLY A 35 -3.92 5.70 -12.04
CA GLY A 35 -4.46 5.62 -10.69
C GLY A 35 -5.00 6.95 -10.15
N LYS A 36 -4.21 8.01 -10.27
CA LYS A 36 -4.53 9.35 -9.77
C LYS A 36 -5.89 9.90 -10.25
N VAL A 37 -6.48 9.37 -11.32
CA VAL A 37 -7.80 9.78 -11.85
C VAL A 37 -8.91 9.61 -10.81
N GLY A 38 -9.01 8.46 -10.12
CA GLY A 38 -10.07 8.22 -9.13
C GLY A 38 -10.07 9.24 -7.98
N PRO A 39 -8.94 9.42 -7.28
CA PRO A 39 -8.80 10.45 -6.24
C PRO A 39 -9.01 11.87 -6.75
N ARG A 40 -8.47 12.22 -7.92
CA ARG A 40 -8.65 13.56 -8.52
C ARG A 40 -10.11 13.83 -8.86
N LEU A 41 -10.82 12.84 -9.38
CA LEU A 41 -12.24 12.95 -9.70
C LEU A 41 -13.07 13.12 -8.42
N THR A 42 -12.78 12.33 -7.40
CA THR A 42 -13.39 12.45 -6.06
C THR A 42 -13.23 13.86 -5.50
N GLN A 43 -12.00 14.39 -5.51
CA GLN A 43 -11.68 15.74 -5.02
C GLN A 43 -12.36 16.84 -5.83
N ARG A 44 -12.39 16.71 -7.17
CA ARG A 44 -13.08 17.67 -8.05
C ARG A 44 -14.58 17.67 -7.79
N LEU A 45 -15.21 16.50 -7.72
CA LEU A 45 -16.63 16.40 -7.41
C LEU A 45 -16.95 16.97 -6.03
N ALA A 46 -16.15 16.68 -5.00
CA ALA A 46 -16.31 17.27 -3.67
C ALA A 46 -16.21 18.81 -3.69
N THR A 47 -15.33 19.36 -4.53
CA THR A 47 -15.19 20.81 -4.72
C THR A 47 -16.43 21.41 -5.37
N GLU A 48 -16.98 20.78 -6.41
CA GLU A 48 -18.22 21.23 -7.05
C GLU A 48 -19.42 21.11 -6.09
N VAL A 49 -19.51 20.03 -5.29
CA VAL A 49 -20.56 19.88 -4.27
C VAL A 49 -20.50 21.01 -3.24
N ARG A 50 -19.30 21.41 -2.79
CA ARG A 50 -19.11 22.54 -1.85
C ARG A 50 -19.53 23.89 -2.46
N GLY A 51 -19.46 24.03 -3.78
CA GLY A 51 -19.82 25.25 -4.50
C GLY A 51 -21.31 25.39 -4.82
N VAL A 52 -22.13 24.36 -4.59
CA VAL A 52 -23.56 24.39 -4.91
C VAL A 52 -24.40 24.77 -3.70
N GLU A 53 -25.24 25.78 -3.86
CA GLU A 53 -26.18 26.22 -2.83
C GLU A 53 -27.16 25.09 -2.45
N GLY A 54 -27.40 24.91 -1.15
CA GLY A 54 -28.26 23.86 -0.63
C GLY A 54 -27.58 22.51 -0.41
N LEU A 55 -26.27 22.39 -0.68
CA LEU A 55 -25.45 21.24 -0.30
C LEU A 55 -24.39 21.62 0.73
N GLU A 56 -24.13 20.71 1.67
CA GLU A 56 -23.00 20.79 2.60
C GLU A 56 -22.16 19.52 2.44
N LEU A 57 -20.85 19.65 2.20
CA LEU A 57 -19.97 18.49 2.11
C LEU A 57 -19.73 17.90 3.50
N ALA A 58 -20.07 16.63 3.68
CA ALA A 58 -19.76 15.87 4.88
C ALA A 58 -18.31 15.39 4.81
N GLU A 59 -17.43 16.05 5.56
CA GLU A 59 -16.00 15.72 5.63
C GLU A 59 -15.72 14.73 6.77
N PRO A 60 -14.79 13.78 6.59
CA PRO A 60 -14.33 12.95 7.69
C PRO A 60 -13.74 13.83 8.79
N PRO A 61 -13.93 13.48 10.08
CA PRO A 61 -13.30 14.21 11.16
C PRO A 61 -11.78 14.20 10.97
N GLU A 62 -11.12 15.32 11.26
CA GLU A 62 -9.66 15.38 11.31
C GLU A 62 -9.19 14.31 12.30
N THR A 63 -8.62 13.25 11.75
CA THR A 63 -8.07 12.16 12.55
C THR A 63 -6.62 12.54 12.85
N GLU A 64 -6.20 12.46 14.11
CA GLU A 64 -4.79 12.60 14.44
C GLU A 64 -3.97 11.66 13.55
N PRO A 65 -2.89 12.15 12.91
CA PRO A 65 -2.11 11.32 12.03
C PRO A 65 -1.61 10.10 12.83
N PRO A 66 -1.76 8.88 12.30
CA PRO A 66 -1.29 7.70 13.00
C PRO A 66 0.20 7.86 13.29
N PRO A 67 0.70 7.34 14.43
CA PRO A 67 2.10 7.41 14.76
C PRO A 67 2.94 6.84 13.61
N ASP A 68 4.06 7.50 13.30
CA ASP A 68 4.97 7.08 12.23
C ASP A 68 5.61 5.72 12.59
N ALA A 69 4.92 4.65 12.21
CA ALA A 69 5.31 3.28 12.50
C ALA A 69 6.67 2.93 11.89
N LEU A 70 7.04 3.55 10.76
CA LEU A 70 8.36 3.38 10.16
C LEU A 70 9.44 4.04 11.02
N ALA A 71 9.20 5.24 11.54
CA ALA A 71 10.13 5.88 12.48
C ALA A 71 10.30 5.05 13.76
N GLN A 72 9.22 4.47 14.28
CA GLN A 72 9.28 3.58 15.44
C GLN A 72 10.09 2.30 15.16
N ALA A 73 9.89 1.67 14.00
CA ALA A 73 10.67 0.50 13.57
C ALA A 73 12.17 0.82 13.50
N ARG A 74 12.53 1.96 12.89
CA ARG A 74 13.90 2.46 12.79
C ARG A 74 14.52 2.72 14.16
N GLU A 75 13.77 3.32 15.07
CA GLU A 75 14.24 3.58 16.43
C GLU A 75 14.48 2.29 17.20
N ALA A 76 13.62 1.29 17.04
CA ALA A 76 13.83 -0.04 17.61
C ALA A 76 15.09 -0.74 17.06
N VAL A 77 15.41 -0.57 15.77
CA VAL A 77 16.69 -1.06 15.20
C VAL A 77 17.89 -0.35 15.84
N LYS A 78 17.85 0.99 15.99
CA LYS A 78 18.92 1.75 16.64
C LYS A 78 19.10 1.34 18.10
N GLU A 79 18.01 1.14 18.83
CA GLU A 79 18.02 0.63 20.20
C GLU A 79 18.71 -0.75 20.26
N ALA A 80 18.39 -1.64 19.32
CA ALA A 80 19.01 -2.95 19.24
C ALA A 80 20.53 -2.89 19.00
N VAL A 81 20.98 -1.96 18.13
CA VAL A 81 22.42 -1.72 17.92
C VAL A 81 23.10 -1.28 19.22
N SER A 82 22.51 -0.31 19.94
CA SER A 82 23.02 0.18 21.22
C SER A 82 23.09 -0.92 22.28
N ARG A 83 22.04 -1.74 22.40
CA ARG A 83 21.98 -2.87 23.34
C ARG A 83 23.01 -3.94 23.00
N ARG A 84 23.18 -4.29 21.71
CA ARG A 84 24.21 -5.21 21.24
C ARG A 84 25.62 -4.73 21.62
N GLN A 85 25.91 -3.44 21.45
CA GLN A 85 27.21 -2.86 21.84
C GLN A 85 27.47 -2.99 23.35
N LYS A 86 26.42 -2.87 24.17
CA LYS A 86 26.47 -3.09 25.62
C LYS A 86 26.45 -4.56 26.03
N ARG A 87 26.47 -5.50 25.06
CA ARG A 87 26.32 -6.96 25.27
C ARG A 87 24.98 -7.37 25.90
N ASP A 88 23.97 -6.49 25.87
CA ASP A 88 22.58 -6.81 26.21
C ASP A 88 21.90 -7.48 25.01
N PHE A 89 22.23 -8.75 24.78
CA PHE A 89 21.72 -9.48 23.61
C PHE A 89 20.23 -9.80 23.71
N ALA A 90 19.70 -10.04 24.91
CA ALA A 90 18.28 -10.30 25.11
C ALA A 90 17.44 -9.05 24.81
N GLY A 91 17.86 -7.88 25.31
CA GLY A 91 17.21 -6.63 24.98
C GLY A 91 17.34 -6.27 23.50
N ALA A 92 18.51 -6.53 22.88
CA ALA A 92 18.69 -6.32 21.44
C ALA A 92 17.74 -7.19 20.61
N GLU A 93 17.57 -8.47 20.96
CA GLU A 93 16.63 -9.36 20.27
C GLU A 93 15.18 -8.90 20.43
N ALA A 94 14.78 -8.45 21.63
CA ALA A 94 13.44 -7.92 21.87
C ALA A 94 13.15 -6.66 21.04
N SER A 95 14.10 -5.71 20.96
CA SER A 95 13.96 -4.52 20.11
C SER A 95 13.93 -4.88 18.62
N LEU A 96 14.70 -5.87 18.17
CA LEU A 96 14.66 -6.37 16.79
C LEU A 96 13.34 -7.08 16.47
N GLY A 97 12.77 -7.83 17.41
CA GLY A 97 11.44 -8.42 17.25
C GLY A 97 10.39 -7.36 16.95
N ARG A 98 10.33 -6.31 17.78
CA ARG A 98 9.41 -5.17 17.55
C ARG A 98 9.64 -4.49 16.19
N ALA A 99 10.90 -4.29 15.80
CA ALA A 99 11.22 -3.69 14.51
C ALA A 99 10.75 -4.55 13.33
N LEU A 100 11.02 -5.85 13.36
CA LEU A 100 10.64 -6.78 12.30
C LEU A 100 9.13 -6.96 12.21
N ASP A 101 8.43 -7.03 13.34
CA ASP A 101 6.96 -7.07 13.38
C ASP A 101 6.36 -5.80 12.78
N ALA A 102 6.94 -4.63 13.07
CA ALA A 102 6.53 -3.37 12.47
C ALA A 102 6.81 -3.34 10.95
N TYR A 103 7.98 -3.77 10.49
CA TYR A 103 8.30 -3.86 9.06
C TYR A 103 7.38 -4.82 8.29
N ALA A 104 6.84 -5.86 8.95
CA ALA A 104 5.92 -6.80 8.34
C ALA A 104 4.50 -6.23 8.14
N THR A 105 4.17 -5.09 8.78
CA THR A 105 2.86 -4.46 8.58
C THR A 105 2.73 -3.87 7.16
N PRO A 106 1.55 -3.94 6.52
CA PRO A 106 1.39 -3.43 5.16
C PRO A 106 1.74 -1.96 4.99
N ALA A 107 1.42 -1.14 5.99
CA ALA A 107 1.70 0.29 5.97
C ALA A 107 3.21 0.60 5.94
N VAL A 108 4.00 -0.09 6.79
CA VAL A 108 5.45 0.11 6.84
C VAL A 108 6.13 -0.54 5.64
N ALA A 109 5.73 -1.75 5.26
CA ALA A 109 6.25 -2.44 4.08
C ALA A 109 6.05 -1.61 2.79
N ALA A 110 4.88 -0.97 2.64
CA ALA A 110 4.58 -0.07 1.52
C ALA A 110 5.44 1.21 1.50
N ALA A 111 5.93 1.64 2.66
CA ALA A 111 6.79 2.82 2.82
C ALA A 111 8.28 2.52 2.57
N LEU A 112 8.68 1.25 2.58
CA LEU A 112 10.06 0.84 2.28
C LEU A 112 10.32 0.89 0.76
N PRO A 113 11.39 1.57 0.31
CA PRO A 113 11.71 1.64 -1.12
C PRO A 113 12.34 0.34 -1.65
N SER A 114 12.98 -0.46 -0.79
CA SER A 114 13.67 -1.71 -1.14
C SER A 114 13.76 -2.64 0.07
N GLY A 115 14.12 -3.91 -0.16
CA GLY A 115 14.32 -4.90 0.90
C GLY A 115 15.56 -4.67 1.77
N SER A 116 16.39 -3.66 1.47
CA SER A 116 17.70 -3.43 2.08
C SER A 116 17.66 -3.17 3.59
N GLU A 117 16.74 -2.31 4.04
CA GLU A 117 16.59 -1.97 5.46
C GLU A 117 16.09 -3.18 6.29
N LEU A 118 15.18 -3.96 5.72
CA LEU A 118 14.70 -5.20 6.32
C LEU A 118 15.80 -6.27 6.35
N ALA A 119 16.60 -6.38 5.30
CA ALA A 119 17.75 -7.28 5.23
C ALA A 119 18.80 -6.95 6.32
N ASP A 120 19.07 -5.67 6.56
CA ASP A 120 19.99 -5.24 7.62
C ASP A 120 19.47 -5.59 9.02
N ALA A 121 18.17 -5.46 9.26
CA ALA A 121 17.55 -5.86 10.53
C ALA A 121 17.67 -7.37 10.78
N HIS A 122 17.40 -8.21 9.75
CA HIS A 122 17.62 -9.65 9.83
C HIS A 122 19.10 -10.02 10.02
N ALA A 123 20.02 -9.38 9.31
CA ALA A 123 21.45 -9.60 9.48
C ALA A 123 21.93 -9.22 10.90
N LEU A 124 21.38 -8.14 11.47
CA LEU A 124 21.66 -7.74 12.85
C LEU A 124 21.13 -8.77 13.85
N ARG A 125 19.91 -9.28 13.64
CA ARG A 125 19.33 -10.35 14.47
C ARG A 125 20.13 -11.65 14.38
N ALA A 126 20.61 -12.00 13.19
CA ALA A 126 21.51 -13.13 13.02
C ALA A 126 22.80 -12.96 13.83
N ALA A 127 23.42 -11.78 13.78
CA ALA A 127 24.65 -11.51 14.54
C ALA A 127 24.42 -11.54 16.07
N VAL A 128 23.26 -11.06 16.55
CA VAL A 128 22.87 -11.17 17.96
C VAL A 128 22.71 -12.64 18.37
N ARG A 129 21.98 -13.43 17.59
CA ARG A 129 21.75 -14.86 17.87
C ARG A 129 23.02 -15.69 17.82
N TYR A 130 23.87 -15.42 16.84
CA TYR A 130 25.19 -16.04 16.75
C TYR A 130 26.04 -15.73 17.99
N SER A 131 25.99 -14.50 18.50
CA SER A 131 26.71 -14.12 19.73
C SER A 131 26.18 -14.83 20.99
N GLN A 132 24.96 -15.36 20.94
CA GLN A 132 24.34 -16.17 21.99
C GLN A 132 24.56 -17.68 21.80
N GLY A 133 25.27 -18.11 20.75
CA GLY A 133 25.47 -19.53 20.41
C GLY A 133 24.25 -20.19 19.75
N ARG A 134 23.30 -19.40 19.24
CA ARG A 134 22.08 -19.89 18.55
C ARG A 134 22.32 -19.94 17.04
N ASP A 135 23.24 -20.79 16.62
CA ASP A 135 23.79 -20.81 15.26
C ASP A 135 22.76 -21.17 14.18
N GLU A 136 21.87 -22.13 14.46
CA GLU A 136 20.81 -22.52 13.52
C GLU A 136 19.82 -21.36 13.29
N GLU A 137 19.48 -20.64 14.36
CA GLU A 137 18.58 -19.50 14.29
C GLU A 137 19.23 -18.31 13.60
N ALA A 138 20.53 -18.10 13.81
CA ALA A 138 21.31 -17.12 13.09
C ALA A 138 21.38 -17.44 11.59
N ALA A 139 21.56 -18.72 11.22
CA ALA A 139 21.55 -19.17 9.83
C ALA A 139 20.20 -18.92 9.14
N ARG A 140 19.07 -19.14 9.84
CA ARG A 140 17.74 -18.80 9.33
C ARG A 140 17.59 -17.31 9.06
N GLU A 141 17.97 -16.45 10.01
CA GLU A 141 17.93 -15.00 9.84
C GLU A 141 18.85 -14.51 8.72
N LEU A 142 20.04 -15.12 8.55
CA LEU A 142 20.91 -14.85 7.40
C LEU A 142 20.27 -15.24 6.07
N SER A 143 19.53 -16.36 6.02
CA SER A 143 18.81 -16.76 4.81
C SER A 143 17.79 -15.70 4.40
N PHE A 144 17.09 -15.09 5.36
CA PHE A 144 16.16 -13.99 5.09
C PHE A 144 16.87 -12.71 4.63
N ALA A 145 17.96 -12.33 5.30
CA ALA A 145 18.75 -11.17 4.89
C ALA A 145 19.31 -11.32 3.45
N LEU A 146 19.78 -12.52 3.11
CA LEU A 146 20.36 -12.82 1.80
C LEU A 146 19.30 -13.05 0.71
N SER A 147 18.06 -13.43 1.04
CA SER A 147 16.97 -13.51 0.05
C SER A 147 16.46 -12.11 -0.35
N LEU A 148 16.38 -11.19 0.62
CA LEU A 148 15.97 -9.80 0.40
C LEU A 148 17.00 -8.98 -0.38
N SER A 149 18.28 -9.36 -0.33
CA SER A 149 19.39 -8.64 -0.97
C SER A 149 20.55 -9.58 -1.36
N PRO A 150 20.37 -10.44 -2.39
CA PRO A 150 21.29 -11.54 -2.69
C PRO A 150 22.71 -11.12 -3.11
N GLY A 151 22.86 -9.93 -3.69
CA GLY A 151 24.16 -9.38 -4.10
C GLY A 151 24.86 -8.51 -3.04
N ARG A 152 24.18 -8.21 -1.92
CA ARG A 152 24.66 -7.21 -0.97
C ARG A 152 25.66 -7.81 0.02
N ALA A 153 26.78 -7.12 0.21
CA ALA A 153 27.72 -7.43 1.29
C ALA A 153 27.08 -7.06 2.65
N LEU A 154 27.10 -7.99 3.60
CA LEU A 154 26.60 -7.75 4.96
C LEU A 154 27.72 -7.16 5.83
N PRO A 155 27.67 -5.88 6.25
CA PRO A 155 28.78 -5.24 6.97
C PRO A 155 29.17 -5.97 8.27
N LEU A 156 28.19 -6.61 8.91
CA LEU A 156 28.39 -7.37 10.15
C LEU A 156 29.29 -8.61 9.96
N ALA A 157 29.38 -9.16 8.74
CA ALA A 157 30.31 -10.25 8.44
C ALA A 157 31.78 -9.85 8.67
N ALA A 158 32.13 -8.59 8.46
CA ALA A 158 33.48 -8.08 8.71
C ALA A 158 33.86 -8.02 10.21
N THR A 159 32.87 -8.16 11.11
CA THR A 159 33.12 -8.03 12.56
C THR A 159 33.65 -9.31 13.20
N SER A 160 33.51 -10.47 12.56
CA SER A 160 33.99 -11.77 13.08
C SER A 160 34.30 -12.73 11.94
N PRO A 161 35.52 -13.31 11.87
CA PRO A 161 35.87 -14.30 10.86
C PRO A 161 34.95 -15.53 10.87
N LEU A 162 34.55 -16.00 12.05
CA LEU A 162 33.66 -17.17 12.15
C LEU A 162 32.24 -16.84 11.67
N PHE A 163 31.74 -15.64 11.97
CA PHE A 163 30.43 -15.20 11.46
C PHE A 163 30.46 -15.02 9.94
N SER A 164 31.57 -14.52 9.39
CA SER A 164 31.79 -14.43 7.94
C SER A 164 31.70 -15.80 7.25
N LEU A 165 32.34 -16.83 7.82
CA LEU A 165 32.22 -18.20 7.31
C LEU A 165 30.76 -18.71 7.32
N THR A 166 30.00 -18.39 8.37
CA THR A 166 28.57 -18.71 8.42
C THR A 166 27.79 -17.99 7.32
N VAL A 167 28.07 -16.70 7.06
CA VAL A 167 27.43 -15.94 5.97
C VAL A 167 27.71 -16.58 4.62
N GLU A 168 28.97 -16.91 4.32
CA GLU A 168 29.34 -17.54 3.05
C GLU A 168 28.72 -18.94 2.89
N ARG A 169 28.66 -19.72 3.97
CA ARG A 169 27.98 -21.03 3.97
C ARG A 169 26.49 -20.87 3.64
N VAL A 170 25.78 -19.99 4.34
CA VAL A 170 24.34 -19.78 4.10
C VAL A 170 24.09 -19.23 2.69
N ARG A 171 24.97 -18.35 2.19
CA ARG A 171 24.90 -17.86 0.80
C ARG A 171 25.03 -19.00 -0.21
N ALA A 172 26.03 -19.88 -0.05
CA ALA A 172 26.23 -21.02 -0.92
C ALA A 172 25.03 -21.99 -0.89
N GLU A 173 24.51 -22.27 0.31
CA GLU A 173 23.28 -23.07 0.49
C GLU A 173 22.09 -22.45 -0.25
N LEU A 174 21.91 -21.13 -0.14
CA LEU A 174 20.81 -20.40 -0.79
C LEU A 174 20.92 -20.41 -2.33
N GLN A 175 22.13 -20.36 -2.87
CA GLN A 175 22.39 -20.43 -4.32
C GLN A 175 22.09 -21.81 -4.90
N GLN A 176 22.27 -22.88 -4.11
CA GLN A 176 21.99 -24.25 -4.53
C GLN A 176 20.51 -24.63 -4.40
N LYS A 177 19.75 -23.92 -3.56
CA LYS A 177 18.32 -24.21 -3.39
C LYS A 177 17.55 -23.91 -4.68
N PRO A 178 16.60 -24.78 -5.06
CA PRO A 178 15.71 -24.51 -6.17
C PRO A 178 14.93 -23.21 -5.94
N ARG A 179 14.75 -22.45 -7.01
CA ARG A 179 14.02 -21.18 -6.98
C ARG A 179 12.51 -21.42 -6.87
N GLY A 180 11.80 -20.44 -6.33
CA GLY A 180 10.34 -20.40 -6.22
C GLY A 180 9.69 -19.56 -7.31
N THR A 181 8.36 -19.43 -7.21
CA THR A 181 7.55 -18.50 -8.01
C THR A 181 6.65 -17.71 -7.07
N VAL A 182 6.58 -16.39 -7.26
CA VAL A 182 5.63 -15.53 -6.56
C VAL A 182 4.61 -15.01 -7.57
N ARG A 183 3.34 -15.27 -7.34
CA ARG A 183 2.24 -14.83 -8.19
C ARG A 183 1.49 -13.70 -7.50
N PHE A 184 1.44 -12.55 -8.13
CA PHE A 184 0.62 -11.43 -7.68
C PHE A 184 -0.73 -11.46 -8.39
N VAL A 185 -1.80 -11.33 -7.62
CA VAL A 185 -3.17 -11.16 -8.12
C VAL A 185 -3.70 -9.89 -7.49
N SER A 186 -4.28 -8.97 -8.27
CA SER A 186 -4.78 -7.69 -7.75
C SER A 186 -6.25 -7.46 -8.06
N VAL A 187 -6.91 -6.78 -7.12
CA VAL A 187 -8.23 -6.18 -7.32
C VAL A 187 -8.10 -4.70 -6.92
N PRO A 188 -8.17 -3.75 -7.88
CA PRO A 188 -8.45 -3.95 -9.31
C PRO A 188 -7.25 -4.54 -10.07
N PRO A 189 -7.46 -5.12 -11.27
CA PRO A 189 -6.39 -5.61 -12.10
C PRO A 189 -5.53 -4.48 -12.69
N GLY A 190 -4.31 -4.82 -13.07
CA GLY A 190 -3.34 -3.92 -13.72
C GLY A 190 -2.51 -3.06 -12.75
N VAL A 191 -2.51 -3.41 -11.46
CA VAL A 191 -1.77 -2.68 -10.42
C VAL A 191 -0.26 -2.94 -10.56
N PRO A 192 0.59 -1.91 -10.70
CA PRO A 192 2.03 -2.09 -10.77
C PRO A 192 2.57 -2.65 -9.44
N VAL A 193 3.39 -3.70 -9.54
CA VAL A 193 4.03 -4.37 -8.41
C VAL A 193 5.55 -4.23 -8.52
N ALA A 194 6.21 -4.10 -7.36
CA ALA A 194 7.64 -4.21 -7.19
C ALA A 194 7.96 -5.32 -6.17
N LEU A 195 9.08 -6.01 -6.39
CA LEU A 195 9.61 -7.04 -5.52
C LEU A 195 11.05 -6.68 -5.14
N ASP A 196 11.32 -6.59 -3.84
CA ASP A 196 12.57 -6.16 -3.19
C ASP A 196 13.06 -4.75 -3.60
N GLY A 197 12.17 -3.93 -4.16
CA GLY A 197 12.48 -2.59 -4.68
C GLY A 197 12.67 -2.55 -6.20
N HIS A 198 12.66 -3.70 -6.87
CA HIS A 198 12.72 -3.77 -8.33
C HIS A 198 11.30 -3.80 -8.93
N PRO A 199 10.98 -2.93 -9.90
CA PRO A 199 9.71 -3.01 -10.60
C PRO A 199 9.65 -4.33 -11.38
N VAL A 200 8.56 -5.08 -11.21
CA VAL A 200 8.30 -6.29 -11.99
C VAL A 200 7.37 -5.95 -13.15
N GLU A 201 6.06 -6.12 -13.00
CA GLU A 201 5.03 -5.69 -13.94
C GLU A 201 3.71 -5.41 -13.18
N SER A 202 2.63 -5.16 -13.92
CA SER A 202 1.30 -5.02 -13.37
C SER A 202 0.64 -6.37 -13.09
N ALA A 203 0.02 -6.53 -11.92
CA ALA A 203 -0.72 -7.73 -11.56
C ALA A 203 -1.99 -7.90 -12.44
N PRO A 204 -2.39 -9.13 -12.82
CA PRO A 204 -1.78 -10.40 -12.43
C PRO A 204 -0.43 -10.66 -13.12
N VAL A 205 0.59 -11.01 -12.32
CA VAL A 205 1.95 -11.32 -12.80
C VAL A 205 2.55 -12.48 -12.01
N ARG A 206 3.28 -13.37 -12.69
CA ARG A 206 4.08 -14.45 -12.10
C ARG A 206 5.57 -14.09 -12.18
N VAL A 207 6.20 -13.86 -11.03
CA VAL A 207 7.63 -13.67 -10.91
C VAL A 207 8.28 -15.03 -10.69
N VAL A 208 9.05 -15.51 -11.66
CA VAL A 208 9.75 -16.81 -11.62
C VAL A 208 11.21 -16.63 -11.22
N GLU A 209 11.87 -17.74 -10.87
CA GLU A 209 13.29 -17.75 -10.48
C GLU A 209 13.59 -16.97 -9.19
N VAL A 210 12.57 -16.79 -8.33
CA VAL A 210 12.70 -16.07 -7.05
C VAL A 210 13.54 -16.90 -6.07
N PRO A 211 14.61 -16.36 -5.46
CA PRO A 211 15.33 -17.04 -4.39
C PRO A 211 14.38 -17.50 -3.27
N PRO A 212 14.59 -18.65 -2.63
CA PRO A 212 13.74 -19.02 -1.50
C PRO A 212 14.06 -18.16 -0.27
N GLY A 213 13.05 -17.72 0.47
CA GLY A 213 13.21 -16.84 1.63
C GLY A 213 12.20 -15.71 1.67
N LEU A 214 12.45 -14.68 2.48
CA LEU A 214 11.57 -13.52 2.59
C LEU A 214 11.87 -12.52 1.48
N HIS A 215 10.80 -11.93 0.94
CA HIS A 215 10.83 -10.90 -0.08
C HIS A 215 9.86 -9.78 0.29
N LEU A 216 10.30 -8.54 0.13
CA LEU A 216 9.46 -7.37 0.32
C LEU A 216 8.71 -7.11 -0.98
N TRP A 217 7.39 -7.05 -0.95
CA TRP A 217 6.61 -6.63 -2.11
C TRP A 217 5.90 -5.30 -1.83
N ARG A 218 5.74 -4.51 -2.89
CA ARG A 218 5.05 -3.22 -2.85
C ARG A 218 4.21 -3.08 -4.10
N ALA A 219 3.00 -2.56 -3.94
CA ALA A 219 2.09 -2.25 -5.02
C ALA A 219 1.54 -0.83 -4.87
N THR A 220 1.31 -0.16 -5.98
CA THR A 220 0.65 1.17 -5.97
C THR A 220 -0.72 1.03 -6.58
N LEU A 221 -1.75 1.11 -5.74
CA LEU A 221 -3.13 0.95 -6.15
C LEU A 221 -3.56 2.11 -7.05
N PRO A 222 -4.69 1.97 -7.78
CA PRO A 222 -5.20 3.09 -8.54
C PRO A 222 -5.61 4.23 -7.62
N SER A 223 -5.98 4.03 -6.36
CA SER A 223 -6.15 5.16 -5.42
C SER A 223 -4.90 6.03 -5.22
N GLY A 224 -3.73 5.60 -5.72
CA GLY A 224 -2.44 6.24 -5.48
C GLY A 224 -1.83 5.84 -4.13
N GLU A 225 -2.58 5.12 -3.30
CA GLU A 225 -2.09 4.54 -2.06
C GLU A 225 -1.13 3.40 -2.37
N ALA A 226 -0.03 3.36 -1.62
CA ALA A 226 0.86 2.23 -1.65
C ALA A 226 0.37 1.18 -0.64
N THR A 227 0.37 -0.08 -1.05
CA THR A 227 0.20 -1.25 -0.18
C THR A 227 1.41 -2.14 -0.35
N GLY A 228 1.68 -2.99 0.63
CA GLY A 228 2.89 -3.80 0.64
C GLY A 228 2.82 -4.89 1.67
N GLY A 229 3.86 -5.70 1.71
CA GLY A 229 4.00 -6.74 2.71
C GLY A 229 5.27 -7.54 2.48
N VAL A 230 5.42 -8.58 3.28
CA VAL A 230 6.50 -9.56 3.12
C VAL A 230 5.87 -10.87 2.66
N VAL A 231 6.51 -11.53 1.70
CA VAL A 231 6.12 -12.86 1.22
C VAL A 231 7.29 -13.82 1.37
N GLU A 232 7.02 -15.04 1.83
CA GLU A 232 8.02 -16.10 1.86
C GLU A 232 7.96 -16.93 0.56
N ALA A 233 8.96 -16.80 -0.28
CA ALA A 233 9.13 -17.64 -1.46
C ALA A 233 9.65 -19.02 -1.06
N LEU A 234 8.97 -20.06 -1.51
CA LEU A 234 9.31 -21.46 -1.20
C LEU A 234 9.94 -22.13 -2.43
N SER A 235 10.97 -22.95 -2.20
CA SER A 235 11.64 -23.71 -3.28
C SER A 235 10.68 -24.59 -4.05
N ASN A 236 10.71 -24.52 -5.39
CA ASN A 236 9.86 -25.28 -6.31
C ASN A 236 8.35 -25.14 -6.07
N LYS A 237 7.91 -24.07 -5.39
CA LYS A 237 6.49 -23.80 -5.15
C LYS A 237 6.10 -22.43 -5.67
N GLU A 238 4.83 -22.31 -6.02
CA GLU A 238 4.18 -21.03 -6.29
C GLU A 238 3.51 -20.54 -5.00
N VAL A 239 3.72 -19.27 -4.68
CA VAL A 239 3.05 -18.57 -3.58
C VAL A 239 2.22 -17.44 -4.18
N GLU A 240 0.94 -17.38 -3.84
CA GLU A 240 0.03 -16.33 -4.30
C GLU A 240 -0.01 -15.18 -3.28
N VAL A 241 0.13 -13.95 -3.77
CA VAL A 241 -0.04 -12.70 -3.02
C VAL A 241 -1.24 -11.97 -3.59
N GLN A 242 -2.22 -11.71 -2.72
CA GLN A 242 -3.38 -10.90 -3.08
C GLN A 242 -3.13 -9.42 -2.74
N VAL A 243 -3.15 -8.59 -3.77
CA VAL A 243 -3.01 -7.14 -3.68
C VAL A 243 -4.40 -6.53 -3.67
N GLN A 244 -4.79 -5.98 -2.52
CA GLN A 244 -6.09 -5.36 -2.30
C GLN A 244 -5.89 -3.99 -1.62
N PRO A 245 -6.89 -3.08 -1.68
CA PRO A 245 -6.91 -1.86 -0.88
C PRO A 245 -6.60 -2.16 0.59
N PRO A 246 -5.63 -1.45 1.21
CA PRO A 246 -5.29 -1.68 2.60
C PRO A 246 -6.45 -1.23 3.51
N GLY A 247 -6.51 -1.83 4.69
CA GLY A 247 -7.43 -1.43 5.76
C GLY A 247 -8.57 -2.42 5.99
N GLU A 248 -9.27 -2.17 7.08
CA GLU A 248 -10.44 -2.94 7.50
C GLU A 248 -11.66 -2.02 7.53
N GLY A 249 -12.85 -2.62 7.51
CA GLY A 249 -14.10 -1.90 7.68
C GLY A 249 -14.76 -1.40 6.40
N PRO A 250 -15.76 -0.52 6.52
CA PRO A 250 -16.66 -0.15 5.42
C PRO A 250 -15.96 0.45 4.19
N GLY A 251 -14.93 1.28 4.39
CA GLY A 251 -14.16 1.88 3.29
C GLY A 251 -13.51 0.84 2.39
N ALA A 252 -12.82 -0.14 3.00
CA ALA A 252 -12.15 -1.22 2.28
C ALA A 252 -13.14 -2.13 1.54
N VAL A 253 -14.28 -2.46 2.18
CA VAL A 253 -15.35 -3.27 1.55
C VAL A 253 -15.90 -2.59 0.31
N LEU A 254 -16.24 -1.29 0.41
CA LEU A 254 -16.76 -0.53 -0.72
C LEU A 254 -15.71 -0.40 -1.84
N ALA A 255 -14.45 -0.08 -1.49
CA ALA A 255 -13.37 0.04 -2.45
C ALA A 255 -13.12 -1.27 -3.21
N ALA A 256 -13.07 -2.40 -2.51
CA ALA A 256 -12.87 -3.72 -3.11
C ALA A 256 -14.04 -4.10 -4.03
N ALA A 257 -15.27 -3.83 -3.63
CA ALA A 257 -16.45 -4.10 -4.45
C ALA A 257 -16.43 -3.28 -5.75
N LEU A 258 -16.19 -1.97 -5.65
CA LEU A 258 -16.09 -1.08 -6.80
C LEU A 258 -14.92 -1.47 -7.71
N ALA A 259 -13.75 -1.80 -7.17
CA ALA A 259 -12.60 -2.28 -7.93
C ALA A 259 -12.88 -3.61 -8.67
N GLY A 260 -13.73 -4.47 -8.10
CA GLY A 260 -14.23 -5.70 -8.74
C GLY A 260 -15.36 -5.48 -9.74
N ASN A 261 -15.67 -4.24 -10.11
CA ASN A 261 -16.84 -3.86 -10.93
C ASN A 261 -18.14 -4.49 -10.42
N ARG A 262 -18.38 -4.48 -9.10
CA ARG A 262 -19.56 -5.07 -8.47
C ARG A 262 -20.08 -4.19 -7.34
N VAL A 263 -21.38 -3.93 -7.34
CA VAL A 263 -22.09 -3.36 -6.19
C VAL A 263 -23.13 -4.38 -5.76
N ASP A 264 -22.92 -4.97 -4.60
CA ASP A 264 -23.84 -5.91 -3.98
C ASP A 264 -24.35 -5.36 -2.64
N ALA A 265 -25.08 -6.16 -1.86
CA ALA A 265 -25.60 -5.73 -0.57
C ALA A 265 -24.49 -5.27 0.38
N SER A 266 -23.35 -5.96 0.41
CA SER A 266 -22.23 -5.62 1.29
C SER A 266 -21.61 -4.25 0.95
N ALA A 267 -21.52 -3.92 -0.34
CA ALA A 267 -21.06 -2.62 -0.81
C ALA A 267 -22.04 -1.49 -0.41
N VAL A 268 -23.34 -1.74 -0.47
CA VAL A 268 -24.37 -0.78 -0.05
C VAL A 268 -24.39 -0.60 1.46
N ASP A 269 -24.24 -1.68 2.23
CA ASP A 269 -24.12 -1.62 3.70
C ASP A 269 -22.87 -0.86 4.12
N ALA A 270 -21.75 -1.07 3.41
CA ALA A 270 -20.52 -0.32 3.60
C ALA A 270 -20.69 1.17 3.30
N ALA A 271 -21.32 1.53 2.18
CA ALA A 271 -21.64 2.91 1.84
C ALA A 271 -22.59 3.55 2.86
N THR A 272 -23.55 2.77 3.38
CA THR A 272 -24.46 3.18 4.46
C THR A 272 -23.69 3.53 5.73
N ALA A 273 -22.82 2.62 6.18
CA ALA A 273 -22.02 2.82 7.38
C ALA A 273 -21.11 4.05 7.26
N LEU A 274 -20.44 4.23 6.12
CA LEU A 274 -19.64 5.43 5.84
C LEU A 274 -20.49 6.71 5.88
N GLY A 275 -21.65 6.71 5.24
CA GLY A 275 -22.57 7.85 5.28
C GLY A 275 -23.03 8.18 6.70
N GLN A 276 -23.34 7.17 7.51
CA GLN A 276 -23.73 7.35 8.92
C GLN A 276 -22.59 7.92 9.77
N THR A 277 -21.35 7.40 9.62
CA THR A 277 -20.16 7.93 10.30
C THR A 277 -19.93 9.40 9.96
N LEU A 278 -20.11 9.77 8.69
CA LEU A 278 -19.98 11.15 8.21
C LEU A 278 -21.20 12.02 8.49
N ARG A 279 -22.28 11.45 9.04
CA ARG A 279 -23.59 12.12 9.21
C ARG A 279 -24.11 12.73 7.91
N ALA A 280 -23.88 12.03 6.80
CA ALA A 280 -24.35 12.41 5.48
C ALA A 280 -25.79 11.92 5.25
N GLU A 281 -26.62 12.75 4.64
CA GLU A 281 -27.95 12.39 4.16
C GLU A 281 -27.88 11.64 2.83
N LEU A 282 -26.85 11.96 2.02
CA LEU A 282 -26.58 11.32 0.73
C LEU A 282 -25.10 10.95 0.63
N VAL A 283 -24.82 9.81 0.02
CA VAL A 283 -23.49 9.40 -0.39
C VAL A 283 -23.43 9.25 -1.90
N ILE A 284 -22.35 9.77 -2.50
CA ILE A 284 -22.03 9.62 -3.92
C ILE A 284 -20.76 8.80 -4.03
N PHE A 285 -20.81 7.73 -4.81
CA PHE A 285 -19.66 6.86 -5.05
C PHE A 285 -19.76 6.21 -6.42
N GLY A 286 -18.67 5.63 -6.91
CA GLY A 286 -18.70 5.00 -8.21
C GLY A 286 -17.35 4.60 -8.73
N THR A 287 -17.30 4.45 -10.04
CA THR A 287 -16.13 3.95 -10.74
C THR A 287 -15.76 4.79 -11.93
N VAL A 288 -14.49 4.72 -12.34
CA VAL A 288 -13.99 5.30 -13.58
C VAL A 288 -13.45 4.20 -14.47
N SER A 289 -13.83 4.24 -15.75
CA SER A 289 -13.40 3.27 -16.77
C SER A 289 -12.89 3.99 -18.02
N ARG A 290 -12.00 3.33 -18.76
CA ARG A 290 -11.55 3.81 -20.07
C ARG A 290 -12.56 3.47 -21.17
N THR A 291 -12.82 4.44 -22.03
CA THR A 291 -13.64 4.33 -23.24
C THR A 291 -12.79 4.66 -24.46
N ASP A 292 -13.33 4.42 -25.66
CA ASP A 292 -12.63 4.74 -26.91
C ASP A 292 -12.44 6.27 -27.11
N GLN A 293 -13.20 7.07 -26.37
CA GLN A 293 -13.20 8.54 -26.45
C GLN A 293 -12.51 9.20 -25.24
N GLY A 294 -12.00 8.43 -24.28
CA GLY A 294 -11.37 8.95 -23.06
C GLY A 294 -11.74 8.14 -21.83
N LEU A 295 -12.35 8.80 -20.85
CA LEU A 295 -12.79 8.21 -19.59
C LEU A 295 -14.31 8.30 -19.47
N ALA A 296 -14.88 7.45 -18.63
CA ALA A 296 -16.26 7.56 -18.22
C ALA A 296 -16.42 7.30 -16.74
N MET A 297 -17.22 8.15 -16.09
CA MET A 297 -17.64 8.02 -14.71
C MET A 297 -19.01 7.37 -14.63
N ASP A 298 -19.07 6.26 -13.90
CA ASP A 298 -20.30 5.55 -13.57
C ASP A 298 -20.54 5.71 -12.07
N ALA A 299 -21.54 6.52 -11.70
CA ALA A 299 -21.79 6.93 -10.32
C ALA A 299 -23.14 6.44 -9.78
N PHE A 300 -23.21 6.32 -8.46
CA PHE A 300 -24.41 6.00 -7.72
C PHE A 300 -24.68 7.06 -6.65
N VAL A 301 -25.96 7.29 -6.40
CA VAL A 301 -26.45 8.05 -5.25
C VAL A 301 -27.20 7.11 -4.33
N HIS A 302 -26.90 7.21 -3.04
CA HIS A 302 -27.53 6.41 -2.00
C HIS A 302 -27.80 7.27 -0.77
N ALA A 303 -28.96 7.08 -0.15
CA ALA A 303 -29.27 7.68 1.15
C ALA A 303 -29.07 6.60 2.22
N PRO A 304 -28.25 6.80 3.27
CA PRO A 304 -27.98 5.77 4.27
C PRO A 304 -29.21 5.23 5.02
N GLY A 305 -30.33 5.95 5.00
CA GLY A 305 -31.63 5.48 5.54
C GLY A 305 -32.49 4.68 4.55
N SER A 306 -32.05 4.52 3.30
CA SER A 306 -32.81 3.85 2.24
C SER A 306 -32.14 2.56 1.81
N LYS A 307 -32.93 1.57 1.37
CA LYS A 307 -32.41 0.35 0.72
C LYS A 307 -32.24 0.50 -0.79
N THR A 308 -32.70 1.62 -1.36
CA THR A 308 -32.64 1.85 -2.80
C THR A 308 -31.31 2.48 -3.18
N LEU A 309 -30.57 1.81 -4.06
CA LEU A 309 -29.44 2.39 -4.77
C LEU A 309 -29.94 2.99 -6.09
N ARG A 310 -29.46 4.18 -6.46
CA ARG A 310 -29.79 4.80 -7.74
C ARG A 310 -28.55 5.04 -8.59
N ARG A 311 -28.62 4.69 -9.86
CA ARG A 311 -27.58 4.94 -10.86
C ARG A 311 -27.79 6.31 -11.50
N VAL A 312 -26.75 7.13 -11.46
CA VAL A 312 -26.68 8.42 -12.16
C VAL A 312 -26.38 8.17 -13.64
N PRO A 313 -26.85 9.03 -14.57
CA PRO A 313 -26.42 8.98 -15.96
C PRO A 313 -24.89 8.97 -16.09
N ARG A 314 -24.39 8.13 -17.01
CA ARG A 314 -22.95 8.00 -17.26
C ARG A 314 -22.39 9.31 -17.80
N ILE A 315 -21.27 9.76 -17.24
CA ILE A 315 -20.62 11.02 -17.62
C ILE A 315 -19.33 10.71 -18.37
N ALA A 316 -19.21 11.22 -19.59
CA ALA A 316 -17.96 11.16 -20.36
C ALA A 316 -16.98 12.22 -19.86
N LEU A 317 -15.70 11.85 -19.79
CA LEU A 317 -14.62 12.68 -19.28
C LEU A 317 -13.41 12.57 -20.20
N ASP A 318 -12.63 13.64 -20.31
CA ASP A 318 -11.33 13.59 -20.97
C ASP A 318 -10.29 12.86 -20.09
N THR A 319 -9.20 12.39 -20.69
CA THR A 319 -8.18 11.58 -19.99
C THR A 319 -7.48 12.34 -18.86
N ASP A 320 -7.37 13.67 -18.98
CA ASP A 320 -6.66 14.53 -18.04
C ASP A 320 -7.61 15.22 -17.05
N LEU A 321 -8.91 14.97 -17.16
CA LEU A 321 -10.00 15.60 -16.42
C LEU A 321 -10.03 17.13 -16.57
N LEU A 322 -9.48 17.70 -17.64
CA LEU A 322 -9.45 19.14 -17.89
C LEU A 322 -10.88 19.69 -18.05
N ASP A 323 -11.73 18.96 -18.76
CA ASP A 323 -13.10 19.36 -19.09
C ASP A 323 -14.13 18.71 -18.15
N ALA A 324 -13.67 18.11 -17.05
CA ALA A 324 -14.55 17.47 -16.07
C ALA A 324 -15.42 18.45 -15.28
N GLY A 325 -15.10 19.75 -15.25
CA GLY A 325 -15.79 20.75 -14.42
C GLY A 325 -17.29 20.88 -14.73
N PRO A 326 -17.68 21.26 -15.97
CA PRO A 326 -19.10 21.43 -16.33
C PRO A 326 -19.99 20.22 -16.03
N PRO A 327 -19.66 18.97 -16.44
CA PRO A 327 -20.53 17.83 -16.17
C PRO A 327 -20.60 17.46 -14.68
N LEU A 328 -19.54 17.69 -13.89
CA LEU A 328 -19.57 17.46 -12.45
C LEU A 328 -20.42 18.52 -11.72
N ARG A 329 -20.41 19.76 -12.20
CA ARG A 329 -21.29 20.81 -11.68
C ARG A 329 -22.76 20.52 -11.96
N GLU A 330 -23.07 20.06 -13.17
CA GLU A 330 -24.42 19.62 -13.55
C GLU A 330 -24.88 18.46 -12.65
N LEU A 331 -24.00 17.50 -12.37
CA LEU A 331 -24.27 16.42 -11.41
C LEU A 331 -24.58 16.98 -10.01
N SER A 332 -23.73 17.86 -9.48
CA SER A 332 -23.93 18.47 -8.15
C SER A 332 -25.25 19.26 -8.07
N ALA A 333 -25.59 20.03 -9.11
CA ALA A 333 -26.87 20.73 -9.20
C ALA A 333 -28.07 19.76 -9.27
N ALA A 334 -27.93 18.63 -9.97
CA ALA A 334 -28.94 17.58 -10.01
C ALA A 334 -29.11 16.89 -8.64
N VAL A 335 -28.03 16.72 -7.88
CA VAL A 335 -28.08 16.22 -6.49
C VAL A 335 -28.78 17.24 -5.57
N ALA A 336 -28.49 18.52 -5.70
CA ALA A 336 -29.15 19.59 -4.94
C ALA A 336 -30.66 19.64 -5.21
N SER A 337 -31.08 19.51 -6.47
CA SER A 337 -32.50 19.57 -6.83
C SER A 337 -33.26 18.27 -6.50
N ARG A 338 -32.71 17.10 -6.83
CA ARG A 338 -33.43 15.80 -6.76
C ARG A 338 -33.06 14.93 -5.55
N GLY A 339 -31.92 15.18 -4.91
CA GLY A 339 -31.46 14.42 -3.75
C GLY A 339 -31.43 12.90 -3.98
N ALA A 340 -32.03 12.14 -3.06
CA ALA A 340 -32.12 10.68 -3.12
C ALA A 340 -32.95 10.13 -4.30
N GLN A 341 -33.62 10.99 -5.07
CA GLN A 341 -34.38 10.61 -6.27
C GLN A 341 -33.59 10.82 -7.57
N LEU A 342 -32.32 11.23 -7.48
CA LEU A 342 -31.47 11.37 -8.66
C LEU A 342 -31.13 10.00 -9.25
N GLY A 343 -31.40 9.83 -10.54
CA GLY A 343 -31.09 8.61 -11.28
C GLY A 343 -32.12 7.49 -11.18
N ASP A 344 -31.79 6.37 -11.81
CA ASP A 344 -32.67 5.20 -11.95
C ASP A 344 -32.42 4.20 -10.84
N ALA A 345 -33.49 3.64 -10.27
CA ALA A 345 -33.36 2.60 -9.25
C ALA A 345 -32.75 1.33 -9.88
N VAL A 346 -31.76 0.74 -9.21
CA VAL A 346 -31.06 -0.46 -9.67
C VAL A 346 -31.28 -1.63 -8.71
N THR A 347 -31.43 -2.82 -9.27
CA THR A 347 -31.50 -4.09 -8.52
C THR A 347 -30.08 -4.63 -8.28
N LEU A 348 -29.81 -5.08 -7.06
CA LEU A 348 -28.51 -5.66 -6.70
C LEU A 348 -28.47 -7.18 -6.99
N PRO A 349 -27.29 -7.74 -7.36
CA PRO A 349 -26.03 -7.04 -7.61
C PRO A 349 -26.04 -6.32 -8.97
N VAL A 350 -25.31 -5.20 -9.06
CA VAL A 350 -25.16 -4.43 -10.30
C VAL A 350 -23.69 -4.16 -10.59
N ALA A 351 -23.28 -4.27 -11.86
CA ALA A 351 -21.94 -3.87 -12.29
C ALA A 351 -21.90 -2.37 -12.59
N PRO A 352 -21.09 -1.55 -11.88
CA PRO A 352 -20.93 -0.11 -12.13
C PRO A 352 -20.78 0.25 -13.60
N SER A 353 -19.83 -0.38 -14.29
CA SER A 353 -19.57 -0.14 -15.72
C SER A 353 -20.09 -1.30 -16.57
N PRO A 354 -20.68 -1.01 -17.75
CA PRO A 354 -21.11 -2.04 -18.69
C PRO A 354 -19.94 -2.81 -19.32
N ARG A 355 -18.73 -2.23 -19.31
CA ARG A 355 -17.53 -2.90 -19.78
C ARG A 355 -17.03 -3.82 -18.66
N ALA A 356 -17.09 -5.13 -18.87
CA ALA A 356 -16.37 -6.05 -18.02
C ALA A 356 -14.89 -5.65 -18.01
N ALA A 357 -14.29 -5.51 -16.83
CA ALA A 357 -12.85 -5.38 -16.73
C ALA A 357 -12.26 -6.62 -17.42
N ALA A 358 -11.58 -6.43 -18.56
CA ALA A 358 -10.92 -7.54 -19.22
C ALA A 358 -9.88 -8.07 -18.23
N ALA A 359 -10.05 -9.29 -17.74
CA ALA A 359 -9.07 -9.91 -16.86
C ALA A 359 -7.74 -9.93 -17.63
N PRO A 360 -6.69 -9.20 -17.18
CA PRO A 360 -5.43 -9.21 -17.90
C PRO A 360 -4.90 -10.63 -17.91
N ARG A 361 -4.29 -11.03 -19.02
CA ARG A 361 -3.59 -12.31 -19.05
C ARG A 361 -2.42 -12.22 -18.07
N PRO A 362 -2.21 -13.22 -17.19
CA PRO A 362 -1.09 -13.19 -16.28
C PRO A 362 0.20 -13.16 -17.10
N SER A 363 1.01 -12.13 -16.88
CA SER A 363 2.35 -12.09 -17.46
C SER A 363 3.32 -12.92 -16.63
N GLN A 364 4.45 -13.29 -17.24
CA GLN A 364 5.52 -14.01 -16.55
C GLN A 364 6.82 -13.25 -16.71
N VAL A 365 7.45 -12.91 -15.59
CA VAL A 365 8.67 -12.10 -15.53
C VAL A 365 9.70 -12.85 -14.69
N LYS A 366 10.98 -12.76 -15.06
CA LYS A 366 12.07 -13.33 -14.24
C LYS A 366 12.39 -12.40 -13.07
N TYR A 367 12.77 -12.97 -11.93
CA TYR A 367 13.24 -12.21 -10.78
C TYR A 367 14.46 -11.35 -11.19
N PRO A 368 14.41 -10.02 -11.01
CA PRO A 368 15.52 -9.14 -11.34
C PRO A 368 16.63 -9.34 -10.32
N LEU A 369 17.64 -10.13 -10.69
CA LEU A 369 18.90 -10.15 -9.94
C LEU A 369 19.69 -8.90 -10.33
N GLU A 370 20.06 -8.08 -9.36
CA GLU A 370 21.15 -7.14 -9.57
C GLU A 370 22.39 -7.95 -9.95
N ASP A 371 22.85 -7.79 -11.19
CA ASP A 371 24.20 -8.17 -11.60
C ASP A 371 25.19 -7.26 -10.85
N VAL A 372 25.39 -7.51 -9.56
CA VAL A 372 26.49 -6.89 -8.83
C VAL A 372 27.73 -7.60 -9.35
N PRO A 373 28.62 -6.94 -10.10
CA PRO A 373 29.90 -7.54 -10.43
C PRO A 373 30.58 -7.85 -9.10
N LEU A 374 30.78 -9.14 -8.82
CA LEU A 374 31.66 -9.63 -7.79
C LEU A 374 33.08 -9.17 -8.16
N SER A 375 33.37 -7.89 -7.96
CA SER A 375 34.74 -7.42 -7.84
C SER A 375 35.25 -8.06 -6.56
N ALA A 376 35.83 -9.26 -6.70
CA ALA A 376 36.64 -9.86 -5.67
C ALA A 376 37.56 -8.74 -5.16
N PRO A 377 37.63 -8.49 -3.84
CA PRO A 377 38.58 -7.53 -3.32
C PRO A 377 39.96 -7.95 -3.85
N LYS A 378 40.57 -7.09 -4.69
CA LYS A 378 41.95 -7.26 -5.13
C LYS A 378 42.74 -7.59 -3.87
N PRO A 379 43.50 -8.71 -3.82
CA PRO A 379 44.27 -9.04 -2.65
C PRO A 379 45.13 -7.82 -2.32
N THR A 380 44.81 -7.17 -1.21
CA THR A 380 45.63 -6.10 -0.66
C THR A 380 46.99 -6.72 -0.45
N ALA A 381 48.02 -6.08 -1.01
CA ALA A 381 49.39 -6.54 -0.89
C ALA A 381 49.69 -6.91 0.57
N PRO A 382 50.42 -8.01 0.82
CA PRO A 382 50.74 -8.44 2.17
C PRO A 382 51.30 -7.24 2.95
N PRO A 383 50.85 -7.04 4.21
CA PRO A 383 51.34 -5.94 5.03
C PRO A 383 52.87 -5.95 5.01
N PRO A 384 53.53 -4.78 4.90
CA PRO A 384 54.99 -4.71 4.85
C PRO A 384 55.56 -5.49 6.05
N ALA A 385 56.51 -6.38 5.74
CA ALA A 385 57.16 -7.21 6.74
C ALA A 385 57.59 -6.33 7.92
N ARG A 386 57.11 -6.67 9.12
CA ARG A 386 57.52 -5.97 10.34
C ARG A 386 59.05 -6.01 10.43
N PRO A 387 59.73 -4.87 10.67
CA PRO A 387 61.16 -4.88 10.87
C PRO A 387 61.50 -5.82 12.04
N PRO A 388 62.63 -6.56 11.96
CA PRO A 388 63.02 -7.52 12.98
C PRO A 388 63.10 -6.83 14.34
N LEU A 389 62.51 -7.47 15.35
CA LEU A 389 62.54 -7.02 16.74
C LEU A 389 63.99 -6.80 17.16
N ALA A 390 64.36 -5.55 17.45
CA ALA A 390 65.64 -5.23 18.03
C ALA A 390 65.82 -5.97 19.38
N PRO A 391 67.02 -6.49 19.67
CA PRO A 391 67.29 -7.23 20.90
C PRO A 391 66.99 -6.33 22.11
N ARG A 392 66.13 -6.84 23.01
CA ARG A 392 65.76 -6.15 24.25
C ARG A 392 67.01 -5.98 25.12
N LYS A 393 67.29 -4.74 25.55
CA LYS A 393 68.32 -4.46 26.56
C LYS A 393 67.96 -5.18 27.87
N PRO A 394 68.94 -5.80 28.56
CA PRO A 394 68.68 -6.48 29.83
C PRO A 394 68.24 -5.47 30.90
N LEU A 395 67.23 -5.85 31.68
CA LEU A 395 66.83 -5.13 32.88
C LEU A 395 68.00 -5.17 33.87
N VAL A 396 68.62 -4.03 34.11
CA VAL A 396 69.45 -3.81 35.31
C VAL A 396 68.49 -3.54 36.46
N ARG A 397 68.45 -4.42 37.46
CA ARG A 397 67.72 -4.17 38.72
C ARG A 397 68.56 -3.24 39.61
N PRO A 398 67.96 -2.20 40.21
CA PRO A 398 68.59 -1.44 41.30
C PRO A 398 68.66 -2.26 42.59
#